data_AF-A0A2K3K336-F1
#
_entry.id   AF-A0A2K3K336-F1
#
_cell.length_a   1.000
_cell.length_b   1.000
_cell.length_c   1.000
_cell.angle_alpha   90.00
_cell.angle_beta   90.00
_cell.angle_gamma   90.00
#
_symmetry.space_group_name_H-M   'P 1'
#
loop_
_entity.id
_entity.type
_entity.pdbx_description
1 polymer ?
#
loop_
_entity_poly.entity_id
_entity_poly.type
_entity_poly.pdbx_seq_one_letter_code
_entity_poly.pdbx_strand_id
1 'polypeptide(L)'
;MGQSKISLKELASVRRKTPESIDDYLNRFRLLKARCFTQVPEHELVEMAAGGLDYSIRKKLDTQHLRDMAQLADRVRQVERLKAEKARSS
;
A
#
# COMPACT_ATOMS: atom_id res chain seq x y z
N MET A 1 26.51 -9.53 -4.92
CA MET A 1 25.27 -9.39 -5.71
C MET A 1 24.59 -8.09 -5.29
N GLY A 2 24.87 -6.99 -5.97
CA GLY A 2 24.35 -5.66 -5.60
C GLY A 2 22.85 -5.59 -5.83
N GLN A 3 22.08 -5.15 -4.83
CA GLN A 3 20.65 -4.90 -5.01
C GLN A 3 20.49 -3.80 -6.08
N SER A 4 19.80 -4.11 -7.18
CA SER A 4 19.52 -3.13 -8.24
C SER A 4 18.77 -1.94 -7.65
N LYS A 5 19.27 -0.73 -7.90
CA LYS A 5 18.60 0.51 -7.52
C LYS A 5 17.26 0.58 -8.24
N ILE A 6 16.22 1.10 -7.59
CA ILE A 6 14.93 1.33 -8.23
C ILE A 6 14.64 2.83 -8.32
N SER A 7 13.97 3.24 -9.39
CA SER A 7 13.50 4.62 -9.54
C SER A 7 12.21 4.85 -8.75
N LEU A 8 11.86 6.11 -8.54
CA LEU A 8 10.57 6.49 -7.93
C LEU A 8 9.37 5.97 -8.75
N LYS A 9 9.50 5.99 -10.08
CA LYS A 9 8.49 5.44 -11.00
C LYS A 9 8.28 3.94 -10.80
N GLU A 10 9.37 3.20 -10.62
CA GLU A 10 9.32 1.75 -10.34
C GLU A 10 8.73 1.47 -8.96
N LEU A 11 8.98 2.32 -7.97
CA LEU A 11 8.34 2.20 -6.66
C LEU A 11 6.83 2.47 -6.74
N ALA A 12 6.41 3.51 -7.46
CA ALA A 12 5.01 3.87 -7.63
C ALA A 12 4.20 2.84 -8.46
N SER A 13 4.86 2.02 -9.28
CA SER A 13 4.20 0.98 -10.07
C SER A 13 3.90 -0.29 -9.26
N VAL A 14 4.37 -0.38 -8.01
CA VAL A 14 4.21 -1.55 -7.15
C VAL A 14 2.75 -1.76 -6.76
N ARG A 15 2.12 -2.78 -7.36
CA ARG A 15 0.76 -3.22 -7.02
C ARG A 15 0.75 -4.33 -5.98
N ARG A 16 -0.30 -4.36 -5.15
CA ARG A 16 -0.62 -5.51 -4.29
C ARG A 16 -1.07 -6.67 -5.19
N LYS A 17 -0.51 -7.86 -4.97
CA LYS A 17 -0.93 -9.07 -5.67
C LYS A 17 -2.11 -9.68 -4.91
N THR A 18 -3.08 -10.31 -5.57
CA THR A 18 -4.06 -11.15 -4.86
C THR A 18 -3.58 -12.61 -4.93
N PRO A 19 -3.49 -13.37 -3.82
CA PRO A 19 -4.04 -13.12 -2.48
C PRO A 19 -3.04 -12.56 -1.42
N GLU A 20 -2.05 -11.74 -1.82
CA GLU A 20 -1.07 -11.13 -0.88
C GLU A 20 -1.79 -10.36 0.24
N SER A 21 -1.34 -10.51 1.49
CA SER A 21 -1.86 -9.71 2.61
C SER A 21 -1.42 -8.25 2.48
N ILE A 22 -2.12 -7.33 3.16
CA ILE A 22 -1.69 -5.92 3.19
C ILE A 22 -0.31 -5.77 3.84
N ASP A 23 -0.02 -6.56 4.87
CA ASP A 23 1.26 -6.56 5.58
C ASP A 23 2.43 -6.99 4.69
N ASP A 24 2.26 -8.08 3.95
CA ASP A 24 3.25 -8.57 2.98
C ASP A 24 3.51 -7.54 1.88
N TYR A 25 2.43 -6.94 1.36
CA TYR A 25 2.52 -5.89 0.35
C TYR A 25 3.32 -4.68 0.85
N LEU A 26 2.98 -4.16 2.03
CA LEU A 26 3.66 -2.99 2.60
C LEU A 26 5.11 -3.32 2.99
N ASN A 27 5.38 -4.53 3.44
CA ASN A 27 6.75 -4.98 3.70
C ASN A 27 7.58 -4.98 2.40
N ARG A 28 7.05 -5.55 1.31
CA ARG A 28 7.69 -5.53 0.00
C ARG A 28 7.89 -4.11 -0.54
N PHE A 29 6.89 -3.24 -0.36
CA PHE A 29 6.99 -1.83 -0.74
C PHE A 29 8.12 -1.12 0.02
N ARG A 30 8.25 -1.34 1.34
CA ARG A 30 9.33 -0.77 2.16
C ARG A 30 10.71 -1.30 1.75
N LEU A 31 10.83 -2.59 1.46
CA LEU A 31 12.08 -3.19 0.96
C LEU A 31 12.50 -2.59 -0.38
N LEU A 32 11.54 -2.30 -1.26
CA LEU A 32 11.76 -1.59 -2.51
C LEU A 32 12.14 -0.12 -2.25
N LYS A 33 11.45 0.58 -1.34
CA LYS A 33 11.80 1.95 -0.95
C LYS A 33 13.23 2.07 -0.42
N ALA A 34 13.73 1.07 0.31
CA ALA A 34 15.12 1.04 0.79
C ALA A 34 16.16 1.01 -0.37
N ARG A 35 15.75 0.60 -1.57
CA ARG A 35 16.56 0.63 -2.80
C ARG A 35 16.35 1.89 -3.64
N CYS A 36 15.43 2.75 -3.25
CA CYS A 36 15.13 4.02 -3.89
C CYS A 36 15.81 5.16 -3.12
N PHE A 37 16.90 5.69 -3.69
CA PHE A 37 17.73 6.73 -3.09
C PHE A 37 17.09 8.14 -3.11
N THR A 38 15.93 8.28 -3.75
CA THR A 38 15.13 9.50 -3.70
C THR A 38 14.57 9.69 -2.30
N GLN A 39 14.81 10.85 -1.71
CA GLN A 39 14.13 11.28 -0.50
C GLN A 39 12.68 11.59 -0.86
N VAL A 40 11.75 10.93 -0.18
CA VAL A 40 10.31 11.08 -0.39
C VAL A 40 9.69 11.19 1.00
N PRO A 41 8.87 12.21 1.26
CA PRO A 41 8.18 12.34 2.53
C PRO A 41 7.20 11.18 2.74
N GLU A 42 6.90 10.87 4.00
CA GLU A 42 6.14 9.65 4.32
C GLU A 42 4.72 9.65 3.73
N HIS A 43 4.05 10.80 3.71
CA HIS A 43 2.71 10.91 3.12
C HIS A 43 2.69 10.56 1.62
N GLU A 44 3.69 11.00 0.85
CA GLU A 44 3.80 10.63 -0.57
C GLU A 44 4.07 9.13 -0.75
N LEU A 45 4.83 8.51 0.17
CA LEU A 45 5.01 7.05 0.18
C LEU A 45 3.69 6.33 0.40
N VAL A 46 2.88 6.84 1.34
CA VAL A 46 1.55 6.30 1.64
C VAL A 46 0.62 6.44 0.44
N GLU A 47 0.62 7.58 -0.23
CA GLU A 47 -0.18 7.80 -1.44
C GLU A 47 0.22 6.84 -2.57
N MET A 48 1.52 6.65 -2.79
CA MET A 48 2.01 5.67 -3.77
C MET A 48 1.59 4.23 -3.42
N ALA A 49 1.74 3.82 -2.16
CA ALA A 49 1.33 2.48 -1.71
C ALA A 49 -0.19 2.31 -1.78
N ALA A 50 -0.98 3.32 -1.44
CA ALA A 50 -2.43 3.32 -1.57
C ALA A 50 -2.86 3.24 -3.04
N GLY A 51 -2.13 3.91 -3.93
CA GLY A 51 -2.28 3.78 -5.37
C GLY A 51 -2.15 2.32 -5.84
N GLY A 52 -1.23 1.57 -5.26
CA GLY A 52 -0.97 0.16 -5.57
C GLY A 52 -2.04 -0.84 -5.11
N LEU A 53 -3.04 -0.42 -4.33
CA LEU A 53 -4.13 -1.27 -3.86
C LEU A 53 -5.22 -1.46 -4.91
N ASP A 54 -6.01 -2.52 -4.74
CA ASP A 54 -7.22 -2.76 -5.54
C ASP A 54 -8.18 -1.58 -5.50
N TYR A 55 -8.79 -1.27 -6.66
CA TYR A 55 -9.74 -0.16 -6.80
C TYR A 55 -10.89 -0.23 -5.77
N SER A 56 -11.38 -1.45 -5.48
CA SER A 56 -12.45 -1.68 -4.51
C SER A 56 -12.09 -1.26 -3.08
N ILE A 57 -10.80 -1.32 -2.73
CA ILE A 57 -10.27 -0.87 -1.44
C ILE A 57 -9.98 0.64 -1.53
N ARG A 58 -9.22 1.05 -2.56
CA ARG A 58 -8.81 2.46 -2.76
C ARG A 58 -9.99 3.43 -2.75
N LYS A 59 -11.11 3.09 -3.38
CA LYS A 59 -12.31 3.96 -3.38
C LYS A 59 -12.98 4.16 -2.01
N LYS A 60 -12.63 3.31 -1.03
CA LYS A 60 -13.13 3.38 0.35
C LYS A 60 -12.10 3.95 1.32
N LEU A 61 -10.87 4.19 0.86
CA LEU A 61 -9.83 4.81 1.65
C LEU A 61 -9.88 6.31 1.45
N ASP A 62 -9.87 7.05 2.55
CA ASP A 62 -9.57 8.47 2.53
C ASP A 62 -8.06 8.63 2.74
N THR A 63 -7.31 8.75 1.64
CA THR A 63 -5.84 8.79 1.67
C THR A 63 -5.29 10.14 2.12
N GLN A 64 -6.10 11.21 2.07
CA GLN A 64 -5.71 12.57 2.42
C GLN A 64 -5.26 12.71 3.88
N HIS A 65 -5.79 11.86 4.77
CA HIS A 65 -5.48 11.90 6.20
C HIS A 65 -4.45 10.84 6.63
N LEU A 66 -4.00 9.97 5.73
CA LEU A 66 -3.04 8.91 6.08
C LEU A 66 -1.62 9.45 6.05
N ARG A 67 -0.98 9.52 7.22
CA ARG A 67 0.38 10.10 7.36
C ARG A 67 1.49 9.06 7.36
N ASP A 68 1.15 7.80 7.64
CA ASP A 68 2.10 6.71 7.75
C ASP A 68 1.52 5.38 7.26
N MET A 69 2.43 4.43 7.04
CA MET A 69 2.10 3.11 6.49
C MET A 69 1.30 2.24 7.47
N ALA A 70 1.39 2.48 8.78
CA ALA A 70 0.63 1.74 9.76
C ALA A 70 -0.85 2.14 9.71
N GLN A 71 -1.14 3.44 9.59
CA GLN A 71 -2.50 3.93 9.35
C GLN A 71 -3.09 3.36 8.06
N LEU A 72 -2.31 3.31 6.97
CA LEU A 72 -2.76 2.68 5.72
C LEU A 72 -3.14 1.21 5.92
N ALA A 73 -2.27 0.43 6.59
CA ALA A 73 -2.54 -0.97 6.87
C ALA A 73 -3.84 -1.16 7.66
N ASP A 74 -4.03 -0.40 8.74
CA ASP A 74 -5.21 -0.49 9.59
C ASP A 74 -6.50 -0.20 8.82
N ARG A 75 -6.51 0.87 8.03
CA ARG A 75 -7.68 1.23 7.20
C ARG A 75 -8.00 0.18 6.15
N VAL A 76 -6.99 -0.41 5.52
CA VAL A 76 -7.21 -1.50 4.56
C VAL A 76 -7.84 -2.71 5.25
N ARG A 77 -7.32 -3.13 6.40
CA ARG A 77 -7.89 -4.24 7.17
C ARG A 77 -9.34 -3.96 7.59
N GLN A 78 -9.63 -2.72 8.00
CA GLN A 78 -11.00 -2.29 8.32
C GLN A 78 -11.93 -2.43 7.10
N VAL A 79 -11.49 -1.96 5.93
CA VAL A 79 -12.26 -2.06 4.68
C VAL A 79 -12.49 -3.51 4.26
N GLU A 80 -11.48 -4.37 4.37
CA GLU A 80 -11.57 -5.80 4.07
C GLU A 80 -12.54 -6.51 5.02
N ARG A 81 -12.47 -6.21 6.33
CA ARG A 81 -13.41 -6.74 7.34
C ARG A 81 -14.85 -6.36 7.01
N LEU A 82 -15.11 -5.08 6.75
CA LEU A 82 -16.45 -4.59 6.38
C LEU A 82 -16.96 -5.23 5.08
N LYS A 83 -16.07 -5.52 4.12
CA LYS A 83 -16.44 -6.23 2.88
C LYS A 83 -16.80 -7.68 3.16
N ALA A 84 -16.06 -8.36 4.02
CA ALA A 84 -16.31 -9.75 4.41
C ALA A 84 -17.57 -9.89 5.28
N GLU A 85 -17.88 -8.92 6.14
CA GLU A 85 -19.13 -8.88 6.90
C GLU A 85 -20.33 -8.70 5.97
N LYS A 86 -20.27 -7.73 5.05
CA LYS A 86 -21.33 -7.50 4.05
C LYS A 86 -21.60 -8.73 3.18
N ALA A 87 -20.54 -9.41 2.73
CA ALA A 87 -20.67 -10.64 1.93
C ALA A 87 -21.24 -11.84 2.70
N ARG A 88 -21.20 -11.82 4.04
CA ARG A 88 -21.81 -12.85 4.89
C ARG A 88 -23.27 -12.54 5.25
N SER A 89 -23.62 -11.26 5.26
CA SER A 89 -24.99 -10.79 5.54
C SER A 89 -25.87 -10.59 4.30
N SER A 90 -25.36 -10.88 3.10
CA SER A 90 -26.08 -10.83 1.82
C SER A 90 -26.22 -12.23 1.25
#